data_AF-A0A2C5YGA0-F1
#
_entry.id   AF-A0A2C5YGA0-F1
#
_cell.length_a   1.000
_cell.length_b   1.000
_cell.length_c   1.000
_cell.angle_alpha   90.00
_cell.angle_beta   90.00
_cell.angle_gamma   90.00
#
_symmetry.space_group_name_H-M   'P 1'
#
loop_
_entity.id
_entity.type
_entity.pdbx_description
1 polymer ?
#
loop_
_entity_poly.entity_id
_entity_poly.type
_entity_poly.pdbx_seq_one_letter_code
_entity_poly.pdbx_strand_id
1 'polypeptide(L)'
;MGACGFDDSGKDNSDNIVAISKDKMGTQSNGNPMCGQTITIHANGKTCKATVRDKCMGCAANNIDVSEKVFKELYGSLDGGRMPVSWSFD
;
A
#
# COMPACT_ATOMS: atom_id res chain seq x y z
N MET A 1 -6.09 7.85 -10.98
CA MET A 1 -7.21 6.97 -10.57
C MET A 1 -6.67 5.57 -10.37
N GLY A 2 -6.74 5.03 -9.16
CA GLY A 2 -6.25 3.68 -8.87
C GLY A 2 -7.22 2.59 -9.33
N ALA A 3 -6.79 1.33 -9.27
CA ALA A 3 -7.55 0.15 -9.61
C ALA A 3 -8.80 -0.05 -8.74
N CYS A 4 -8.88 0.58 -7.57
CA CYS A 4 -10.09 0.58 -6.76
C CYS A 4 -11.14 1.61 -7.20
N GLY A 5 -10.83 2.45 -8.20
CA GLY A 5 -11.75 3.44 -8.74
C GLY A 5 -11.82 4.73 -7.92
N PHE A 6 -10.85 4.96 -7.03
CA PHE A 6 -10.74 6.19 -6.24
C PHE A 6 -9.69 7.14 -6.79
N ASP A 7 -9.97 8.44 -6.68
CA ASP A 7 -9.00 9.49 -6.97
C ASP A 7 -8.19 9.83 -5.73
N ASP A 8 -6.94 9.38 -5.75
CA ASP A 8 -5.93 9.63 -4.71
C ASP A 8 -4.76 10.47 -5.23
N SER A 9 -4.98 11.18 -6.34
CA SER A 9 -3.99 12.11 -6.91
C SER A 9 -3.57 13.15 -5.87
N GLY A 10 -2.25 13.29 -5.66
CA GLY A 10 -1.69 14.24 -4.69
C GLY A 10 -1.74 13.80 -3.23
N LYS A 11 -2.28 12.62 -2.91
CA LYS A 11 -2.39 12.13 -1.52
C LYS A 11 -1.19 11.33 -1.04
N ASP A 12 -0.18 11.19 -1.87
CA ASP A 12 1.03 10.42 -1.61
C ASP A 12 1.79 10.86 -0.35
N ASN A 13 1.72 12.16 -0.02
CA ASN A 13 2.33 12.73 1.18
C ASN A 13 1.34 13.00 2.34
N SER A 14 0.04 12.77 2.16
CA SER A 14 -0.99 13.10 3.16
C SER A 14 -1.72 11.89 3.73
N ASP A 15 -1.90 10.84 2.95
CA ASP A 15 -2.76 9.71 3.29
C ASP A 15 -1.96 8.41 3.36
N ASN A 16 -2.35 7.54 4.29
CA ASN A 16 -1.74 6.22 4.41
C ASN A 16 -2.49 5.26 3.49
N ILE A 17 -2.00 5.14 2.26
CA ILE A 17 -2.61 4.31 1.21
C ILE A 17 -1.59 3.31 0.68
N VAL A 18 -2.11 2.18 0.20
CA VAL A 18 -1.29 1.08 -0.30
C VAL A 18 -1.91 0.45 -1.54
N ALA A 19 -1.04 0.03 -2.45
CA ALA A 19 -1.36 -0.84 -3.57
C ALA A 19 -0.94 -2.29 -3.26
N ILE A 20 -1.86 -3.22 -3.45
CA ILE A 20 -1.61 -4.66 -3.28
C ILE A 20 -1.20 -5.26 -4.62
N SER A 21 -0.31 -6.25 -4.60
CA SER A 21 0.13 -6.94 -5.82
C SER A 21 -1.04 -7.45 -6.66
N LYS A 22 -0.87 -7.44 -7.99
CA LYS A 22 -1.86 -8.02 -8.91
C LYS A 22 -2.14 -9.49 -8.63
N ASP A 23 -1.15 -10.24 -8.13
CA ASP A 23 -1.27 -11.67 -7.89
C ASP A 23 -2.17 -11.95 -6.68
N LYS A 24 -2.15 -11.06 -5.66
CA LYS A 24 -3.07 -11.14 -4.51
C LYS A 24 -4.44 -10.56 -4.83
N MET A 25 -4.49 -9.40 -5.48
CA MET A 25 -5.76 -8.72 -5.75
C MET A 25 -6.56 -9.40 -6.87
N GLY A 26 -5.88 -10.09 -7.78
CA GLY A 26 -6.49 -10.81 -8.89
C GLY A 26 -6.93 -9.91 -10.05
N THR A 27 -7.80 -10.45 -10.89
CA THR A 27 -8.23 -9.79 -12.14
C THR A 27 -9.17 -8.62 -11.90
N GLN A 28 -10.02 -8.69 -10.87
CA GLN A 28 -10.97 -7.63 -10.54
C GLN A 28 -10.22 -6.36 -10.07
N SER A 29 -10.65 -5.21 -10.60
CA SER A 29 -10.16 -3.88 -10.23
C SER A 29 -11.24 -3.13 -9.45
N ASN A 30 -12.07 -2.33 -10.12
CA ASN A 30 -13.11 -1.56 -9.44
C ASN A 30 -14.09 -2.48 -8.70
N GLY A 31 -14.42 -2.10 -7.46
CA GLY A 31 -15.29 -2.91 -6.60
C GLY A 31 -14.66 -4.20 -6.08
N ASN A 32 -13.34 -4.38 -6.22
CA ASN A 32 -12.65 -5.52 -5.62
C ASN A 32 -12.87 -5.53 -4.09
N PRO A 33 -13.19 -6.67 -3.46
CA PRO A 33 -13.45 -6.74 -2.02
C PRO A 33 -12.30 -6.24 -1.13
N MET A 34 -11.06 -6.24 -1.64
CA MET A 34 -9.89 -5.74 -0.93
C MET A 34 -9.83 -4.22 -0.91
N CYS A 35 -10.49 -3.53 -1.85
CA CYS A 35 -10.52 -2.08 -1.90
C CYS A 35 -11.20 -1.51 -0.65
N GLY A 36 -10.55 -0.53 -0.01
CA GLY A 36 -11.04 0.07 1.22
C GLY A 36 -10.76 -0.76 2.49
N GLN A 37 -10.22 -1.98 2.37
CA GLN A 37 -9.71 -2.71 3.53
C GLN A 37 -8.44 -2.04 4.05
N THR A 38 -8.16 -2.25 5.33
CA THR A 38 -6.94 -1.76 5.98
C THR A 38 -5.96 -2.91 6.17
N ILE A 39 -4.68 -2.62 6.00
CA ILE A 39 -3.59 -3.49 6.41
C ILE A 39 -2.81 -2.83 7.53
N THR A 40 -2.25 -3.65 8.42
CA THR A 40 -1.24 -3.23 9.38
C THR A 40 0.14 -3.64 8.87
N ILE A 41 1.07 -2.68 8.83
CA ILE A 41 2.45 -2.84 8.34
C ILE A 41 3.41 -2.62 9.52
N HIS A 42 4.35 -3.53 9.69
CA HIS A 42 5.41 -3.45 10.70
C HIS A 42 6.79 -3.40 10.03
N ALA A 43 7.59 -2.42 10.41
CA ALA A 43 8.96 -2.28 9.97
C ALA A 43 9.75 -1.37 10.91
N ASN A 44 11.05 -1.65 11.08
CA ASN A 44 11.96 -0.78 11.83
C ASN A 44 11.46 -0.43 13.27
N GLY A 45 10.82 -1.39 13.95
CA GLY A 45 10.22 -1.18 15.27
C GLY A 45 8.96 -0.30 15.29
N LYS A 46 8.48 0.13 14.13
CA LYS A 46 7.28 0.97 13.96
C LYS A 46 6.14 0.17 13.33
N THR A 47 4.94 0.69 13.53
CA THR A 47 3.70 0.13 12.97
C THR A 47 2.91 1.25 12.30
N CYS A 48 2.40 0.99 11.09
CA CYS A 48 1.58 1.92 10.32
C CYS A 48 0.38 1.18 9.74
N LYS A 49 -0.80 1.81 9.76
CA LYS A 49 -1.99 1.31 9.07
C LYS A 49 -2.15 2.03 7.74
N ALA A 50 -2.47 1.27 6.68
CA ALA A 50 -2.71 1.82 5.36
C ALA A 50 -3.96 1.21 4.73
N THR A 51 -4.71 2.02 3.98
CA THR A 51 -5.91 1.58 3.26
C THR A 51 -5.54 1.11 1.86
N VAL A 52 -6.10 -0.02 1.43
CA VAL A 52 -5.93 -0.53 0.08
C VAL A 52 -6.71 0.33 -0.90
N ARG A 53 -6.01 0.97 -1.82
CA ARG A 53 -6.56 1.93 -2.79
C ARG A 53 -6.20 1.62 -4.24
N ASP A 54 -5.23 0.73 -4.45
CA ASP A 54 -4.77 0.42 -5.80
C ASP A 54 -4.24 -1.02 -5.92
N LYS A 55 -3.92 -1.40 -7.16
CA LYS A 55 -3.30 -2.66 -7.57
C LYS A 55 -1.93 -2.38 -8.16
N CYS A 56 -0.89 -2.94 -7.55
CA CYS A 56 0.48 -2.84 -8.06
C CYS A 56 0.75 -3.93 -9.11
N MET A 57 0.84 -3.52 -10.38
CA MET A 57 1.05 -4.44 -11.52
C MET A 57 2.48 -4.99 -11.61
N GLY A 58 3.46 -4.29 -11.01
CA GLY A 58 4.88 -4.68 -10.97
C GLY A 58 5.30 -5.39 -9.68
N CYS A 59 4.42 -5.50 -8.69
CA CYS A 59 4.74 -6.09 -7.41
C CYS A 59 4.64 -7.62 -7.46
N ALA A 60 5.64 -8.31 -6.91
CA ALA A 60 5.52 -9.72 -6.56
C ALA A 60 4.42 -9.93 -5.52
N ALA A 61 3.89 -11.16 -5.41
CA ALA A 61 2.72 -11.49 -4.59
C ALA A 61 2.67 -10.83 -3.21
N ASN A 62 3.76 -10.85 -2.43
CA ASN A 62 3.78 -10.30 -1.06
C ASN A 62 4.40 -8.89 -0.95
N ASN A 63 4.79 -8.28 -2.06
CA ASN A 63 5.22 -6.88 -2.08
C ASN A 63 4.00 -5.96 -2.03
N ILE A 64 4.13 -4.86 -1.30
CA ILE A 64 3.19 -3.75 -1.26
C ILE A 64 3.90 -2.49 -1.76
N ASP A 65 3.15 -1.61 -2.41
CA ASP A 65 3.62 -0.30 -2.83
C ASP A 65 2.82 0.74 -2.07
N VAL A 66 3.50 1.53 -1.24
CA VAL A 66 2.87 2.39 -0.23
C VAL A 66 3.12 3.85 -0.58
N SER A 67 2.23 4.73 -0.11
CA SER A 67 2.47 6.16 -0.25
C SER A 67 3.77 6.61 0.43
N GLU A 68 4.37 7.68 -0.05
CA GLU A 68 5.58 8.29 0.54
C GLU A 68 5.41 8.54 2.06
N LYS A 69 4.20 8.93 2.48
CA LYS A 69 3.87 9.12 3.89
C LYS A 69 4.07 7.86 4.72
N VAL A 70 3.53 6.71 4.28
CA VAL A 70 3.70 5.42 4.99
C VAL A 70 5.17 5.03 5.05
N PHE A 71 5.90 5.21 3.94
CA PHE A 71 7.33 4.88 3.90
C PHE A 71 8.13 5.74 4.90
N LYS A 72 7.89 7.06 4.90
CA LYS A 72 8.53 8.01 5.85
C LYS A 72 8.13 7.73 7.29
N GLU A 73 6.89 7.34 7.57
CA GLU A 73 6.47 6.95 8.92
C GLU A 73 7.30 5.76 9.43
N LEU A 74 7.52 4.74 8.59
CA LEU A 74 8.27 3.53 8.95
C LEU A 74 9.79 3.74 9.01
N TYR A 75 10.38 4.44 8.03
CA TYR A 75 11.84 4.53 7.88
C TYR A 75 12.45 5.91 8.11
N GLY A 76 11.65 6.97 8.13
CA GLY A 76 12.09 8.35 8.36
C GLY A 76 12.61 9.09 7.11
N SER A 77 12.95 8.38 6.03
CA SER A 77 13.30 8.96 4.72
C SER A 77 12.89 8.01 3.57
N LEU A 78 13.00 8.47 2.33
CA LEU A 78 12.74 7.67 1.12
C LEU A 78 14.00 7.01 0.52
N ASP A 79 15.19 7.29 1.09
CA ASP A 79 16.48 6.89 0.52
C ASP A 79 16.63 5.38 0.32
N GLY A 80 15.92 4.59 1.14
CA GLY A 80 15.90 3.15 1.03
C GLY A 80 15.23 2.62 -0.25
N GLY A 81 14.28 3.38 -0.81
CA GLY A 81 13.52 3.05 -2.03
C GLY A 81 12.61 1.82 -1.90
N ARG A 82 13.18 0.66 -1.58
CA ARG A 82 12.48 -0.61 -1.35
C ARG A 82 13.10 -1.32 -0.14
N MET A 83 12.29 -1.49 0.91
CA MET A 83 12.77 -1.96 2.21
C MET A 83 11.93 -3.14 2.74
N PRO A 84 12.50 -4.01 3.60
CA PRO A 84 11.81 -5.18 4.13
C PRO A 84 10.77 -4.82 5.20
N VAL A 85 9.55 -5.34 5.06
CA VAL A 85 8.42 -5.14 5.97
C VAL A 85 7.71 -6.48 6.24
N SER A 86 6.95 -6.56 7.33
CA SER A 86 5.86 -7.54 7.47
C SER A 86 4.52 -6.82 7.49
N TRP A 87 3.47 -7.48 7.02
CA TRP A 87 2.13 -6.88 6.98
C TRP A 87 1.03 -7.95 6.97
N SER A 88 -0.17 -7.56 7.39
CA SER A 88 -1.37 -8.39 7.35
C SER A 88 -2.62 -7.54 7.10
N PHE A 89 -3.65 -8.15 6.53
CA PHE A 89 -5.00 -7.58 6.57
C PHE A 89 -5.50 -7.53 8.02
N ASP A 90 -6.24 -6.47 8.34
CA ASP A 90 -6.94 -6.31 9.62
C ASP A 90 -8.19 -7.18 9.72
#